data_AF-A0A817MHE9-F1
#
_entry.id   AF-A0A817MHE9-F1
#
_cell.length_a   1.000
_cell.length_b   1.000
_cell.length_c   1.000
_cell.angle_alpha   90.00
_cell.angle_beta   90.00
_cell.angle_gamma   90.00
#
_symmetry.space_group_name_H-M   'P 1'
#
loop_
_entity.id
_entity.type
_entity.pdbx_description
1 polymer ?
#
loop_
_entity_poly.entity_id
_entity_poly.type
_entity_poly.pdbx_seq_one_letter_code
_entity_poly.pdbx_strand_id
1 'polypeptide(L)'
;MRPCDDIEALFSHSYFLGPYIYVVPVLQDPKPGQTQHLWLPKSSTNQWINYFNTSIIHKSDTFIKEDTSSLYRIPIYIEQNSLIPMYDIEKNYSLNAFKFVLWGKIISDKQQTILFTRDRQQWLLEFNRLQRQLTVHFIQQYDSNEKHEWIWKFCQYVNEKEICSHQWLSLYDKASVQLEVLV
;
A
#
# COMPACT_ATOMS: atom_id res chain seq x y z
N MET A 1 21.42 16.74 -17.18
CA MET A 1 21.22 16.74 -15.72
C MET A 1 22.21 15.75 -15.13
N ARG A 2 23.02 16.14 -14.15
CA ARG A 2 23.87 15.18 -13.43
C ARG A 2 22.93 14.27 -12.60
N PRO A 3 23.01 12.94 -12.73
CA PRO A 3 22.41 12.06 -11.72
C PRO A 3 23.09 12.37 -10.38
N CYS A 4 22.35 12.35 -9.28
CA CYS A 4 22.98 12.43 -7.98
C CYS A 4 23.89 11.22 -7.76
N ASP A 5 25.04 11.44 -7.12
CA ASP A 5 25.86 10.37 -6.60
C ASP A 5 25.17 9.75 -5.38
N ASP A 6 25.42 8.46 -5.12
CA ASP A 6 24.84 7.62 -4.06
C ASP A 6 24.75 8.29 -2.67
N ILE A 7 25.58 9.30 -2.45
CA ILE A 7 25.65 10.18 -1.29
C ILE A 7 24.33 10.94 -1.03
N GLU A 8 23.67 11.47 -2.05
CA GLU A 8 22.43 12.27 -1.86
C GLU A 8 21.21 11.38 -1.52
N ALA A 9 21.20 10.12 -1.95
CA ALA A 9 20.24 9.11 -1.51
C ALA A 9 20.53 8.60 -0.08
N LEU A 10 21.78 8.64 0.36
CA LEU A 10 22.19 8.37 1.74
C LEU A 10 21.75 9.49 2.70
N PHE A 11 21.72 10.74 2.25
CA PHE A 11 21.34 11.90 3.08
C PHE A 11 19.83 12.15 3.18
N SER A 12 18.98 11.51 2.36
CA SER A 12 17.53 11.67 2.48
C SER A 12 16.93 10.98 3.72
N HIS A 13 17.71 10.19 4.47
CA HIS A 13 17.24 9.36 5.59
C HIS A 13 16.00 8.52 5.25
N SER A 14 15.80 8.27 3.96
CA SER A 14 14.65 7.57 3.42
C SER A 14 14.78 6.09 3.66
N TYR A 15 13.65 5.42 3.84
CA TYR A 15 13.61 3.99 4.14
C TYR A 15 12.37 3.34 3.54
N PHE A 16 12.44 2.02 3.40
CA PHE A 16 11.31 1.21 2.99
C PHE A 16 10.54 0.70 4.20
N LEU A 17 9.22 0.84 4.19
CA LEU A 17 8.32 0.21 5.15
C LEU A 17 7.67 -1.00 4.47
N GLY A 18 8.32 -2.16 4.60
CA GLY A 18 7.99 -3.32 3.78
C GLY A 18 8.41 -3.13 2.31
N PRO A 19 7.94 -3.99 1.39
CA PRO A 19 8.46 -3.99 0.02
C PRO A 19 7.93 -2.87 -0.88
N TYR A 20 6.80 -2.24 -0.52
CA TYR A 20 6.03 -1.40 -1.45
C TYR A 20 5.91 0.06 -1.04
N ILE A 21 6.38 0.44 0.15
CA ILE A 21 6.19 1.78 0.71
C ILE A 21 7.56 2.42 0.92
N TYR A 22 7.79 3.54 0.26
CA TYR A 22 8.99 4.35 0.39
C TYR A 22 8.68 5.63 1.17
N VAL A 23 9.36 5.82 2.29
CA VAL A 23 9.15 6.92 3.23
C VAL A 23 10.35 7.85 3.18
N VAL A 24 10.08 9.16 3.11
CA VAL A 24 11.12 10.18 3.14
C VAL A 24 10.88 11.13 4.32
N PRO A 25 11.68 11.05 5.39
CA PRO A 25 11.58 11.98 6.50
C PRO A 25 11.91 13.43 6.09
N VAL A 26 11.17 14.38 6.67
CA VAL A 26 11.49 15.81 6.58
C VAL A 26 12.17 16.21 7.88
N LEU A 27 13.45 16.59 7.81
CA LEU A 27 14.26 16.89 9.00
C LEU A 27 14.14 18.33 9.49
N GLN A 28 13.56 19.21 8.70
CA GLN A 28 13.42 20.63 9.01
C GLN A 28 11.96 20.97 9.23
N ASP A 29 11.69 21.87 10.18
CA ASP A 29 10.35 22.43 10.33
C ASP A 29 9.91 23.09 9.02
N PRO A 30 8.68 22.80 8.56
CA PRO A 30 8.18 23.27 7.29
C PRO A 30 7.96 24.78 7.31
N LYS A 31 8.32 25.42 6.20
CA LYS A 31 8.14 26.85 5.96
C LYS A 31 7.40 27.07 4.65
N PRO A 32 6.66 28.18 4.50
CA PRO A 32 5.98 28.52 3.25
C PRO A 32 6.95 28.44 2.05
N GLY A 33 6.56 27.68 1.01
CA GLY A 33 7.36 27.50 -0.20
C GLY A 33 8.57 26.57 -0.05
N GLN A 34 8.74 25.90 1.09
CA GLN A 34 9.80 24.93 1.28
C GLN A 34 9.56 23.70 0.40
N THR A 35 10.61 23.30 -0.30
CA THR A 35 10.61 22.11 -1.15
C THR A 35 11.86 21.30 -0.89
N GLN A 36 11.76 19.98 -1.05
CA GLN A 36 12.89 19.07 -0.91
C GLN A 36 13.14 18.37 -2.24
N HIS A 37 14.41 18.26 -2.63
CA HIS A 37 14.81 17.47 -3.78
C HIS A 37 14.97 16.01 -3.32
N LEU A 38 14.19 15.11 -3.91
CA LEU A 38 14.08 13.73 -3.46
C LEU A 38 14.42 12.77 -4.60
N TRP A 39 15.13 11.69 -4.27
CA TRP A 39 15.34 10.57 -5.16
C TRP A 39 14.24 9.52 -4.96
N LEU A 40 13.60 9.11 -6.05
CA LEU A 40 12.73 7.95 -6.08
C LEU A 40 13.49 6.75 -6.65
N PRO A 41 13.66 5.66 -5.88
CA PRO A 41 14.46 4.52 -6.30
C PRO A 41 13.79 3.75 -7.45
N LYS A 42 14.49 2.75 -7.99
CA LYS A 42 13.92 1.79 -8.95
C LYS A 42 12.73 1.06 -8.32
N SER A 43 11.69 0.83 -9.13
CA SER A 43 10.54 0.02 -8.74
C SER A 43 10.24 -1.02 -9.81
N SER A 44 9.65 -2.15 -9.43
CA SER A 44 9.25 -3.24 -10.34
C SER A 44 8.22 -2.79 -11.38
N THR A 45 7.42 -1.78 -11.05
CA THR A 45 6.41 -1.20 -11.94
C THR A 45 6.86 0.08 -12.63
N ASN A 46 8.10 0.51 -12.40
CA ASN A 46 8.69 1.79 -12.83
C ASN A 46 7.91 3.04 -12.42
N GLN A 47 6.99 2.93 -11.47
CA GLN A 47 6.11 3.99 -11.02
C GLN A 47 5.96 4.03 -9.50
N TRP A 48 5.92 5.25 -8.98
CA TRP A 48 5.64 5.58 -7.58
C TRP A 48 4.41 6.49 -7.52
N ILE A 49 3.49 6.21 -6.62
CA ILE A 49 2.27 6.97 -6.37
C ILE A 49 2.41 7.70 -5.04
N ASN A 50 2.11 9.00 -4.99
CA ASN A 50 2.06 9.71 -3.70
C ASN A 50 0.92 9.13 -2.83
N TYR A 51 1.23 8.74 -1.59
CA TYR A 51 0.29 8.12 -0.66
C TYR A 51 -0.97 8.97 -0.42
N PHE A 52 -0.78 10.28 -0.22
CA PHE A 52 -1.85 11.21 0.14
C PHE A 52 -2.58 11.78 -1.08
N ASN A 53 -1.96 11.72 -2.25
CA ASN A 53 -2.55 12.17 -3.50
C ASN A 53 -2.25 11.17 -4.62
N THR A 54 -3.13 10.19 -4.79
CA THR A 54 -2.90 9.10 -5.77
C THR A 54 -3.06 9.52 -7.23
N SER A 55 -3.42 10.77 -7.51
CA SER A 55 -3.34 11.36 -8.85
C SER A 55 -1.90 11.75 -9.24
N ILE A 56 -1.01 11.90 -8.25
CA ILE A 56 0.41 12.22 -8.49
C ILE A 56 1.19 10.90 -8.64
N ILE A 57 1.64 10.67 -9.87
CA ILE A 57 2.44 9.49 -10.24
C ILE A 57 3.79 9.97 -10.76
N HIS A 58 4.86 9.43 -10.18
CA HIS A 58 6.23 9.68 -10.59
C HIS A 58 6.81 8.44 -11.26
N LYS A 59 7.78 8.65 -12.15
CA LYS A 59 8.62 7.55 -12.64
C LYS A 59 9.55 7.09 -11.52
N SER A 60 9.98 5.84 -11.56
CA SER A 60 11.10 5.37 -10.73
C SER A 60 12.43 5.89 -11.27
N ASP A 61 13.49 5.76 -10.48
CA ASP A 61 14.87 6.09 -10.89
C ASP A 61 14.96 7.56 -11.35
N THR A 62 14.31 8.46 -10.61
CA THR A 62 14.21 9.88 -10.96
C THR A 62 14.27 10.76 -9.73
N PHE A 63 14.70 12.01 -9.96
CA PHE A 63 14.55 13.08 -8.99
C PHE A 63 13.20 13.77 -9.14
N ILE A 64 12.67 14.20 -8.01
CA ILE A 64 11.47 15.03 -7.93
C ILE A 64 11.71 16.20 -6.98
N LYS A 65 10.89 17.24 -7.12
CA LYS A 65 10.83 18.35 -6.20
C LYS A 65 9.50 18.24 -5.44
N GLU A 66 9.58 17.83 -4.19
CA GLU A 66 8.41 17.62 -3.33
C GLU A 66 8.14 18.88 -2.50
N ASP A 67 6.86 19.22 -2.36
CA ASP A 67 6.42 20.28 -1.45
C ASP A 67 6.40 19.74 -0.02
N THR A 68 7.27 20.28 0.82
CA THR A 68 7.37 19.92 2.24
C THR A 68 7.01 21.12 3.12
N SER A 69 6.18 22.04 2.63
CA SER A 69 5.77 23.25 3.36
C SER A 69 4.69 23.04 4.41
N SER A 70 4.21 21.80 4.60
CA SER A 70 3.15 21.43 5.55
C SER A 70 3.61 20.40 6.57
N LEU A 71 3.32 20.64 7.87
CA LEU A 71 3.65 19.73 8.99
C LEU A 71 2.85 18.43 8.96
N TYR A 72 1.71 18.42 8.28
CA TYR A 72 0.75 17.32 8.42
C TYR A 72 1.15 16.05 7.67
N ARG A 73 2.20 16.10 6.84
CA ARG A 73 2.51 15.01 5.91
C ARG A 73 4.01 14.88 5.73
N ILE A 74 4.54 13.70 6.09
CA ILE A 74 5.83 13.25 5.57
C ILE A 74 5.60 12.70 4.16
N PRO A 75 6.50 12.94 3.19
CA PRO A 75 6.40 12.32 1.88
C PRO A 75 6.43 10.78 1.99
N ILE A 76 5.40 10.15 1.46
CA ILE A 76 5.25 8.69 1.39
C ILE A 76 4.84 8.36 -0.03
N TYR A 77 5.53 7.39 -0.62
CA TYR A 77 5.26 6.90 -1.96
C TYR A 77 4.98 5.40 -1.91
N ILE A 78 3.94 4.97 -2.61
CA ILE A 78 3.59 3.57 -2.77
C ILE A 78 3.89 3.15 -4.19
N GLU A 79 4.52 2.00 -4.36
CA GLU A 79 4.76 1.43 -5.68
C GLU A 79 3.43 1.13 -6.39
N GLN A 80 3.32 1.49 -7.66
CA GLN A 80 2.11 1.22 -8.45
C GLN A 80 1.78 -0.28 -8.42
N ASN A 81 0.48 -0.61 -8.35
CA ASN A 81 -0.03 -1.99 -8.38
C ASN A 81 0.37 -2.82 -7.15
N SER A 82 0.70 -2.15 -6.04
CA SER A 82 0.96 -2.78 -4.75
C SER A 82 -0.34 -3.14 -4.03
N LEU A 83 -0.40 -4.35 -3.48
CA LEU A 83 -1.53 -4.84 -2.71
C LEU A 83 -1.15 -4.92 -1.24
N ILE A 84 -1.77 -4.07 -0.42
CA ILE A 84 -1.37 -3.84 0.97
C ILE A 84 -2.55 -4.16 1.91
N PRO A 85 -2.38 -5.06 2.88
CA PRO A 85 -3.35 -5.26 3.94
C PRO A 85 -3.32 -4.09 4.93
N MET A 86 -4.48 -3.58 5.30
CA MET A 86 -4.64 -2.50 6.27
C MET A 86 -5.75 -2.84 7.26
N TYR A 87 -5.55 -2.55 8.54
CA TYR A 87 -6.64 -2.61 9.51
C TYR A 87 -7.68 -1.53 9.18
N ASP A 88 -8.97 -1.90 9.22
CA ASP A 88 -10.04 -0.90 9.10
C ASP A 88 -10.34 -0.28 10.47
N ILE A 89 -9.58 0.75 10.83
CA ILE A 89 -9.71 1.45 12.12
C ILE A 89 -10.93 2.39 12.13
N GLU A 90 -11.44 2.77 10.95
CA GLU A 90 -12.52 3.77 10.82
C GLU A 90 -13.91 3.18 11.10
N LYS A 91 -14.07 1.84 11.06
CA LYS A 91 -15.32 1.16 11.42
C LYS A 91 -15.25 0.59 12.82
N ASN A 92 -15.79 1.37 13.75
CA ASN A 92 -15.74 1.25 15.20
C ASN A 92 -16.46 0.03 15.85
N TYR A 93 -16.49 -1.18 15.24
CA TYR A 93 -17.16 -2.34 15.87
C TYR A 93 -16.46 -3.70 15.75
N SER A 94 -15.38 -3.85 14.96
CA SER A 94 -14.62 -5.10 14.98
C SER A 94 -13.13 -4.78 14.99
N LEU A 95 -12.46 -5.10 16.09
CA LEU A 95 -11.00 -5.16 16.18
C LEU A 95 -10.39 -6.21 15.22
N ASN A 96 -11.25 -6.95 14.48
CA ASN A 96 -10.91 -8.06 13.61
C ASN A 96 -11.25 -7.81 12.13
N ALA A 97 -11.09 -6.57 11.64
CA ALA A 97 -11.44 -6.19 10.28
C ALA A 97 -10.23 -5.71 9.46
N PHE A 98 -10.08 -6.22 8.24
CA PHE A 98 -9.05 -5.80 7.29
C PHE A 98 -9.61 -5.26 5.97
N LYS A 99 -8.97 -4.24 5.41
CA LYS A 99 -9.08 -3.87 4.00
C LYS A 99 -7.84 -4.38 3.27
N PHE A 100 -8.03 -5.04 2.14
CA PHE A 100 -6.93 -5.26 1.19
C PHE A 100 -6.99 -4.17 0.15
N VAL A 101 -5.98 -3.31 0.16
CA VAL A 101 -5.98 -2.09 -0.63
C VAL A 101 -4.97 -2.21 -1.76
N LEU A 102 -5.46 -2.18 -2.99
CA LEU A 102 -4.63 -2.06 -4.17
C LEU A 102 -4.38 -0.58 -4.48
N TRP A 103 -3.12 -0.19 -4.59
CA TRP A 103 -2.74 1.16 -4.98
C TRP A 103 -2.54 1.30 -6.49
N GLY A 104 -3.26 2.24 -7.09
CA GLY A 104 -3.17 2.53 -8.51
C GLY A 104 -3.92 1.56 -9.40
N LYS A 105 -3.55 1.60 -10.69
CA LYS A 105 -4.16 0.78 -11.74
C LYS A 105 -3.60 -0.62 -11.72
N ILE A 106 -4.46 -1.57 -12.02
CA ILE A 106 -4.08 -2.97 -12.18
C ILE A 106 -3.28 -3.16 -13.48
N ILE A 107 -1.99 -3.46 -13.35
CA ILE A 107 -1.11 -3.70 -14.50
C ILE A 107 -0.54 -5.12 -14.55
N SER A 108 -0.42 -5.80 -13.40
CA SER A 108 0.06 -7.19 -13.35
C SER A 108 -1.08 -8.18 -13.35
N ASP A 109 -0.85 -9.35 -13.97
CA ASP A 109 -1.86 -10.42 -14.02
C ASP A 109 -2.10 -11.08 -12.66
N LYS A 110 -1.06 -11.08 -11.81
CA LYS A 110 -1.11 -11.61 -10.46
C LYS A 110 -0.48 -10.64 -9.48
N GLN A 111 -1.06 -10.55 -8.29
CA GLN A 111 -0.47 -9.90 -7.12
C GLN A 111 -0.69 -10.80 -5.90
N GLN A 112 0.29 -10.83 -5.00
CA GLN A 112 0.22 -11.60 -3.78
C GLN A 112 0.72 -10.77 -2.61
N THR A 113 0.11 -10.94 -1.45
CA THR A 113 0.58 -10.32 -0.22
C THR A 113 0.25 -11.19 0.97
N ILE A 114 1.04 -11.06 2.03
CA ILE A 114 0.84 -11.81 3.27
C ILE A 114 0.13 -10.91 4.28
N LEU A 115 -0.90 -11.46 4.90
CA LEU A 115 -1.59 -10.87 6.03
C LEU A 115 -1.25 -11.65 7.31
N PHE A 116 -0.92 -10.89 8.37
CA PHE A 116 -0.81 -11.42 9.71
C PHE A 116 -1.93 -10.85 10.58
N THR A 117 -2.71 -11.73 11.21
CA THR A 117 -3.76 -11.32 12.15
C THR A 117 -3.21 -11.21 13.57
N ARG A 118 -3.96 -10.56 14.47
CA ARG A 118 -3.54 -10.37 15.87
C ARG A 118 -3.47 -11.68 16.66
N ASP A 119 -4.32 -12.64 16.32
CA ASP A 119 -4.30 -13.98 16.89
C ASP A 119 -3.24 -14.89 16.24
N ARG A 120 -2.31 -14.32 15.48
CA ARG A 120 -1.14 -14.99 14.89
C ARG A 120 -1.50 -15.99 13.79
N GLN A 121 -2.52 -15.71 13.00
CA GLN A 121 -2.75 -16.41 11.74
C GLN A 121 -1.97 -15.73 10.64
N GLN A 122 -1.42 -16.56 9.75
CA GLN A 122 -0.81 -16.14 8.50
C GLN A 122 -1.72 -16.52 7.34
N TRP A 123 -2.02 -15.54 6.50
CA TRP A 123 -2.88 -15.68 5.33
C TRP A 123 -2.15 -15.18 4.09
N LEU A 124 -2.32 -15.89 2.97
CA LEU A 124 -1.90 -15.44 1.65
C LEU A 124 -3.11 -14.88 0.92
N LEU A 125 -3.01 -13.65 0.46
CA LEU A 125 -3.97 -13.07 -0.47
C LEU A 125 -3.42 -13.17 -1.89
N GLU A 126 -4.21 -13.70 -2.81
CA GLU A 126 -3.90 -13.75 -4.24
C GLU A 126 -4.95 -12.99 -5.03
N PHE A 127 -4.50 -12.00 -5.80
CA PHE A 127 -5.29 -11.32 -6.81
C PHE A 127 -4.97 -11.89 -8.19
N ASN A 128 -6.00 -12.30 -8.91
CA ASN A 128 -5.92 -12.75 -10.30
C ASN A 128 -6.73 -11.82 -11.20
N ARG A 129 -6.02 -11.04 -12.03
CA ARG A 129 -6.62 -10.05 -12.94
C ARG A 129 -7.50 -10.69 -14.01
N LEU A 130 -7.07 -11.82 -14.58
CA LEU A 130 -7.78 -12.49 -15.68
C LEU A 130 -9.13 -13.01 -15.22
N GLN A 131 -9.20 -13.52 -13.99
CA GLN A 131 -10.42 -14.00 -13.37
C GLN A 131 -11.18 -12.89 -12.63
N ARG A 132 -10.61 -11.68 -12.52
CA ARG A 132 -11.10 -10.57 -11.70
C ARG A 132 -11.48 -11.00 -10.28
N GLN A 133 -10.67 -11.89 -9.73
CA GLN A 133 -10.96 -12.55 -8.47
C GLN A 133 -9.84 -12.29 -7.48
N LEU A 134 -10.22 -12.02 -6.25
CA LEU A 134 -9.32 -11.99 -5.11
C LEU A 134 -9.67 -13.15 -4.20
N THR A 135 -8.68 -13.94 -3.81
CA THR A 135 -8.84 -15.13 -2.98
C THR A 135 -7.86 -15.09 -1.82
N VAL A 136 -8.32 -15.47 -0.62
CA VAL A 136 -7.45 -15.67 0.54
C VAL A 136 -7.20 -17.16 0.77
N HIS A 137 -6.00 -17.48 1.22
CA HIS A 137 -5.55 -18.83 1.55
C HIS A 137 -5.02 -18.84 2.97
N PHE A 138 -5.49 -19.78 3.78
CA PHE A 138 -4.91 -20.00 5.10
C PHE A 138 -3.55 -20.67 4.95
N ILE A 139 -2.50 -20.12 5.56
CA ILE A 139 -1.17 -20.75 5.56
C ILE A 139 -1.00 -21.54 6.86
N GLN A 140 -1.01 -20.84 7.99
CA GLN A 140 -0.75 -21.44 9.31
C GLN A 140 -1.21 -20.54 10.46
N GLN A 141 -1.28 -21.12 11.66
CA GLN A 141 -1.48 -20.41 12.92
C GLN A 141 -0.28 -20.68 13.84
N TYR A 142 0.32 -19.62 14.38
CA TYR A 142 1.40 -19.75 15.37
C TYR A 142 0.82 -19.76 16.78
N ASP A 143 1.18 -20.78 17.57
CA ASP A 143 0.92 -20.98 19.01
C ASP A 143 -0.04 -19.96 19.64
N SER A 144 -1.33 -20.14 19.35
CA SER A 144 -2.45 -19.38 19.90
C SER A 144 -3.60 -20.34 20.18
N ASN A 145 -4.14 -20.25 21.39
CA ASN A 145 -5.35 -20.99 21.78
C ASN A 145 -6.63 -20.21 21.43
N GLU A 146 -6.48 -18.97 20.98
CA GLU A 146 -7.60 -18.09 20.63
C GLU A 146 -7.70 -17.99 19.11
N LYS A 147 -8.90 -18.30 18.59
CA LYS A 147 -9.25 -18.11 17.20
C LYS A 147 -10.37 -17.09 17.13
N HIS A 148 -10.07 -15.95 16.54
CA HIS A 148 -11.05 -14.89 16.34
C HIS A 148 -11.68 -15.04 14.95
N GLU A 149 -12.95 -14.65 14.84
CA GLU A 149 -13.57 -14.45 13.54
C GLU A 149 -13.10 -13.12 12.96
N TRP A 150 -12.41 -13.20 11.83
CA TRP A 150 -11.93 -12.05 11.07
C TRP A 150 -12.82 -11.79 9.87
N ILE A 151 -12.96 -10.53 9.49
CA ILE A 151 -13.65 -10.11 8.27
C ILE A 151 -12.72 -9.26 7.40
N TRP A 152 -12.97 -9.27 6.09
CA TRP A 152 -12.19 -8.52 5.13
C TRP A 152 -13.02 -7.95 3.98
N LYS A 153 -12.48 -6.93 3.32
CA LYS A 153 -13.00 -6.39 2.05
C LYS A 153 -11.86 -5.99 1.13
N PHE A 154 -12.13 -5.92 -0.17
CA PHE A 154 -11.19 -5.40 -1.15
C PHE A 154 -11.48 -3.92 -1.42
N CYS A 155 -10.43 -3.12 -1.57
CA CYS A 155 -10.51 -1.75 -2.03
C CYS A 155 -9.39 -1.45 -3.03
N GLN A 156 -9.63 -0.50 -3.92
CA GLN A 156 -8.66 0.03 -4.86
C GLN A 156 -8.62 1.55 -4.69
N TYR A 157 -7.42 2.12 -4.50
CA TYR A 157 -7.22 3.57 -4.51
C TYR A 157 -6.67 4.02 -5.86
N VAL A 158 -7.47 4.78 -6.60
CA VAL A 158 -7.12 5.35 -7.91
C VAL A 158 -7.65 6.78 -8.01
N ASN A 159 -6.80 7.71 -8.47
CA ASN A 159 -7.18 9.11 -8.71
C ASN A 159 -7.92 9.75 -7.52
N GLU A 160 -7.33 9.64 -6.33
CA GLU A 160 -7.84 10.15 -5.05
C GLU A 160 -9.18 9.54 -4.58
N LYS A 161 -9.63 8.45 -5.20
CA LYS A 161 -10.86 7.73 -4.80
C LYS A 161 -10.55 6.33 -4.28
N GLU A 162 -11.13 5.98 -3.14
CA GLU A 162 -11.22 4.61 -2.65
C GLU A 162 -12.48 3.96 -3.22
N ILE A 163 -12.32 2.90 -3.99
CA ILE A 163 -13.42 2.09 -4.53
C ILE A 163 -13.35 0.72 -3.85
N CYS A 164 -14.37 0.35 -3.08
CA CYS A 164 -14.40 -0.90 -2.34
C CYS A 164 -15.46 -1.88 -2.86
N SER A 165 -15.22 -3.17 -2.64
CA SER A 165 -16.26 -4.19 -2.75
C SER A 165 -17.42 -3.86 -1.80
N HIS A 166 -18.65 -4.15 -2.23
CA HIS A 166 -19.85 -3.81 -1.46
C HIS A 166 -19.98 -4.61 -0.15
N GLN A 167 -19.50 -5.85 -0.13
CA GLN A 167 -19.67 -6.76 0.99
C GLN A 167 -18.36 -6.98 1.75
N TRP A 168 -18.50 -7.09 3.06
CA TRP A 168 -17.49 -7.68 3.93
C TRP A 168 -17.66 -9.19 3.92
N LEU A 169 -16.54 -9.90 3.85
CA LEU A 169 -16.51 -11.36 3.84
C LEU A 169 -15.82 -11.86 5.10
N SER A 170 -16.31 -12.96 5.65
CA SER A 170 -15.58 -13.69 6.69
C SER A 170 -14.27 -14.24 6.13
N LEU A 171 -13.23 -14.23 6.95
CA LEU A 171 -11.92 -14.78 6.62
C LEU A 171 -11.93 -16.28 6.91
N TYR A 172 -11.91 -17.09 5.84
CA TYR A 172 -11.75 -18.54 5.88
C TYR A 172 -10.95 -18.98 4.66
N ASP A 173 -10.39 -20.19 4.68
CA ASP A 173 -9.57 -20.68 3.57
C ASP A 173 -10.37 -20.71 2.26
N LYS A 174 -9.80 -20.14 1.19
CA LYS A 174 -10.42 -19.96 -0.14
C LYS A 174 -11.63 -19.03 -0.16
N ALA A 175 -11.83 -18.20 0.87
CA ALA A 175 -12.78 -17.10 0.76
C ALA A 175 -12.36 -16.21 -0.42
N SER A 176 -13.31 -15.85 -1.27
CA SER A 176 -13.01 -15.07 -2.47
C SER A 176 -14.11 -14.08 -2.80
N VAL A 177 -13.74 -13.02 -3.51
CA VAL A 177 -14.66 -12.00 -4.02
C VAL A 177 -14.44 -11.81 -5.51
N GLN A 178 -15.54 -11.70 -6.25
CA GLN A 178 -15.54 -11.27 -7.64
C GLN A 178 -15.54 -9.75 -7.69
N LEU A 179 -14.64 -9.18 -8.47
CA LEU A 179 -14.45 -7.76 -8.56
C LEU A 179 -15.12 -7.25 -9.83
N GLU A 180 -16.40 -6.92 -9.69
CA GLU A 180 -17.26 -6.46 -10.80
C GLU A 180 -16.87 -5.06 -11.30
N VAL A 181 -16.41 -4.21 -10.39
CA VAL A 181 -15.96 -2.83 -10.67
C VAL A 181 -14.46 -2.73 -10.37
N LEU A 182 -13.64 -3.18 -11.33
CA LEU A 182 -12.21 -2.90 -11.34
C LEU A 182 -11.92 -1.77 -12.32
N VAL A 183 -11.16 -0.76 -11.88
CA VAL A 183 -10.72 0.39 -12.71
C VAL A 183 -9.28 0.20 -13.19
#